data_AF-A0A7D6I765-F1
#
_entry.id   AF-A0A7D6I765-F1
#
_cell.length_a   1.000
_cell.length_b   1.000
_cell.length_c   1.000
_cell.angle_alpha   90.00
_cell.angle_beta   90.00
_cell.angle_gamma   90.00
#
_symmetry.space_group_name_H-M   'P 1'
#
loop_
_entity.id
_entity.type
_entity.pdbx_description
1 polymer ?
#
loop_
_entity_poly.entity_id
_entity_poly.type
_entity_poly.pdbx_seq_one_letter_code
_entity_poly.pdbx_strand_id
1 'polypeptide(L)'
;MSTCRNLTNRSAIRRRLRALVCSLIVLSYSATLTGPISRADPAEYDAYDRPAQPLSVITPGPSNWVPKFPFPYDQTRGSVTEADINAEREACQWFNAQYEELTRQINGLQAHRITPNGPGVITGAGSDWDYSVGDLQQQADIVTTNIDQSVAFLAPRVQAFTKSSDFADDAYFPLYEAKSFYLLWQHLSNVSDGIKSHQPDWFTGPSVQRVLRWGSRIHRSHVCQ
;
A
#
# COMPACT_ATOMS: atom_id res chain seq x y z
N MET A 1 -31.02 -26.87 -88.36
CA MET A 1 -31.03 -28.09 -87.51
C MET A 1 -30.01 -27.89 -86.40
N SER A 2 -30.47 -27.90 -85.14
CA SER A 2 -29.79 -28.38 -83.92
C SER A 2 -28.40 -27.75 -83.58
N THR A 3 -28.07 -27.25 -82.39
CA THR A 3 -28.41 -27.71 -81.04
C THR A 3 -28.01 -26.63 -80.03
N CYS A 4 -28.82 -26.49 -78.97
CA CYS A 4 -28.60 -25.66 -77.78
C CYS A 4 -28.02 -26.54 -76.64
N ARG A 5 -27.23 -25.94 -75.73
CA ARG A 5 -26.66 -26.41 -74.41
C ARG A 5 -25.14 -26.43 -74.41
N ASN A 6 -24.38 -25.92 -73.43
CA ASN A 6 -24.62 -25.61 -72.02
C ASN A 6 -23.65 -24.49 -71.59
N LEU A 7 -24.16 -23.29 -71.26
CA LEU A 7 -23.36 -22.22 -70.60
C LEU A 7 -23.80 -21.95 -69.15
N THR A 8 -24.73 -22.75 -68.63
CA THR A 8 -25.39 -22.50 -67.34
C THR A 8 -24.54 -22.84 -66.11
N ASN A 9 -23.37 -23.45 -66.28
CA ASN A 9 -22.62 -24.03 -65.14
C ASN A 9 -21.44 -23.17 -64.62
N ARG A 10 -21.08 -22.06 -65.28
CA ARG A 10 -19.96 -21.20 -64.85
C ARG A 10 -20.37 -20.03 -63.96
N SER A 11 -21.66 -19.68 -63.88
CA SER A 11 -22.16 -18.54 -63.11
C SER A 11 -22.50 -18.88 -61.65
N ALA A 12 -22.77 -20.15 -61.33
CA ALA A 12 -23.12 -20.59 -59.98
C ALA A 12 -21.91 -20.61 -59.02
N ILE A 13 -20.73 -20.96 -59.52
CA ILE A 13 -19.51 -21.09 -58.70
C ILE A 13 -18.99 -19.71 -58.25
N ARG A 14 -19.07 -18.68 -59.12
CA ARG A 14 -18.62 -17.32 -58.78
C ARG A 14 -19.53 -16.61 -57.77
N ARG A 15 -20.82 -16.96 -57.71
CA ARG A 15 -21.76 -16.39 -56.73
C ARG A 15 -21.59 -17.01 -55.33
N ARG A 16 -21.20 -18.28 -55.24
CA ARG A 16 -20.94 -18.95 -53.95
C ARG A 16 -19.63 -18.49 -53.30
N LEU A 17 -18.61 -18.13 -54.07
CA LEU A 17 -17.35 -17.61 -53.51
C LEU A 17 -17.47 -16.20 -52.93
N ARG A 18 -18.27 -15.30 -53.55
CA ARG A 18 -18.48 -13.94 -53.03
C ARG A 18 -19.31 -13.89 -51.75
N ALA A 19 -20.27 -14.81 -51.58
CA ALA A 19 -21.08 -14.90 -50.36
C ALA A 19 -20.29 -15.39 -49.14
N LEU A 20 -19.26 -16.22 -49.36
CA LEU A 20 -18.41 -16.75 -48.28
C LEU A 20 -17.43 -15.72 -47.73
N VAL A 21 -16.91 -14.80 -48.56
CA VAL A 21 -15.94 -13.78 -48.12
C VAL A 21 -16.60 -12.65 -47.31
N CYS A 22 -17.82 -12.22 -47.66
CA CYS A 22 -18.55 -11.23 -46.85
C CYS A 22 -19.05 -11.80 -45.51
N SER A 23 -19.31 -13.10 -45.44
CA SER A 23 -19.76 -13.75 -44.20
C SER A 23 -18.62 -13.87 -43.17
N LEU A 24 -17.36 -14.02 -43.63
CA LEU A 24 -16.20 -14.12 -42.72
C LEU A 24 -15.77 -12.77 -42.13
N ILE A 25 -16.01 -11.65 -42.82
CA ILE A 25 -15.68 -10.31 -42.29
C ILE A 25 -16.72 -9.84 -41.25
N VAL A 26 -18.01 -10.17 -41.42
CA VAL A 26 -19.06 -9.81 -40.44
C VAL A 26 -18.94 -10.63 -39.15
N LEU A 27 -18.56 -11.91 -39.24
CA LEU A 27 -18.31 -12.75 -38.05
C LEU A 27 -17.05 -12.37 -37.28
N SER A 28 -16.15 -11.58 -37.87
CA SER A 28 -14.93 -11.09 -37.20
C SER A 28 -15.18 -9.79 -36.40
N TYR A 29 -16.24 -9.04 -36.72
CA TYR A 29 -16.62 -7.82 -35.99
C TYR A 29 -17.51 -8.10 -34.77
N SER A 30 -18.25 -9.20 -34.77
CA SER A 30 -19.14 -9.56 -33.66
C SER A 30 -18.42 -10.16 -32.45
N ALA A 31 -17.15 -10.57 -32.61
CA ALA A 31 -16.38 -11.22 -31.55
C ALA A 31 -15.67 -10.24 -30.60
N THR A 32 -15.65 -8.93 -30.88
CA THR A 32 -15.04 -7.92 -30.01
C THR A 32 -16.00 -7.29 -29.01
N LEU A 33 -17.31 -7.55 -29.12
CA LEU A 33 -18.35 -6.97 -28.25
C LEU A 33 -18.82 -7.89 -27.12
N THR A 34 -18.38 -9.15 -27.09
CA THR A 34 -18.76 -10.14 -26.07
C THR A 34 -17.59 -10.66 -25.25
N GLY A 35 -16.38 -10.13 -25.47
CA GLY A 35 -15.28 -10.34 -24.55
C GLY A 35 -15.64 -9.75 -23.17
N PRO A 36 -15.29 -10.40 -22.06
CA PRO A 36 -15.43 -9.78 -20.75
C PRO A 36 -14.74 -8.42 -20.80
N ILE A 37 -15.44 -7.38 -20.37
CA ILE A 37 -14.84 -6.08 -20.14
C ILE A 37 -13.73 -6.34 -19.12
N SER A 38 -12.47 -6.26 -19.54
CA SER A 38 -11.36 -6.21 -18.60
C SER A 38 -11.49 -4.91 -17.82
N ARG A 39 -12.24 -4.94 -16.72
CA ARG A 39 -12.07 -3.96 -15.66
C ARG A 39 -10.72 -4.26 -15.03
N ALA A 40 -9.74 -3.39 -15.28
CA ALA A 40 -8.67 -3.19 -14.33
C ALA A 40 -9.26 -2.40 -13.15
N ASP A 41 -10.21 -2.99 -12.41
CA ASP A 41 -10.50 -2.50 -11.06
C ASP A 41 -9.35 -3.02 -10.21
N PRO A 42 -8.42 -2.15 -9.76
CA PRO A 42 -7.40 -2.59 -8.83
C PRO A 42 -8.18 -2.94 -7.56
N ALA A 43 -8.20 -4.22 -7.17
CA ALA A 43 -8.78 -4.66 -5.90
C ALA A 43 -8.24 -3.88 -4.68
N GLU A 44 -7.13 -3.16 -4.86
CA GLU A 44 -6.54 -2.22 -3.91
C GLU A 44 -7.40 -0.97 -3.65
N TYR A 45 -8.16 -0.45 -4.63
CA TYR A 45 -9.08 0.68 -4.40
C TYR A 45 -10.29 0.25 -3.55
N ASP A 46 -10.85 -0.94 -3.81
CA ASP A 46 -11.94 -1.50 -3.00
C ASP A 46 -11.54 -1.68 -1.52
N ALA A 47 -10.23 -1.86 -1.24
CA ALA A 47 -9.71 -1.96 0.12
C ALA A 47 -9.66 -0.59 0.85
N TYR A 48 -9.60 0.52 0.11
CA TYR A 48 -9.67 1.88 0.66
C TYR A 48 -11.09 2.30 1.03
N ASP A 49 -12.09 1.79 0.31
CA ASP A 49 -13.51 2.06 0.61
C ASP A 49 -13.98 1.47 1.95
N ARG A 50 -13.21 0.54 2.55
CA ARG A 50 -13.52 0.06 3.90
C ARG A 50 -13.29 1.18 4.93
N PRO A 51 -14.32 1.56 5.70
CA PRO A 51 -14.21 2.65 6.67
C PRO A 51 -13.04 2.48 7.65
N ALA A 52 -12.43 3.59 8.06
CA ALA A 52 -11.45 3.59 9.14
C ALA A 52 -12.13 3.12 10.44
N GLN A 53 -11.44 2.29 11.21
CA GLN A 53 -11.95 1.77 12.48
C GLN A 53 -10.89 1.95 13.58
N PRO A 54 -11.29 2.26 14.82
CA PRO A 54 -10.36 2.28 15.96
C PRO A 54 -9.62 0.94 16.09
N LEU A 55 -8.30 1.02 16.28
CA LEU A 55 -7.46 -0.15 16.49
C LEU A 55 -7.33 -0.46 17.98
N SER A 56 -7.40 -1.74 18.32
CA SER A 56 -7.22 -2.23 19.69
C SER A 56 -5.86 -1.81 20.28
N VAL A 57 -5.80 -1.50 21.56
CA VAL A 57 -4.53 -1.23 22.24
C VAL A 57 -3.67 -2.49 22.29
N ILE A 58 -2.38 -2.37 21.92
CA ILE A 58 -1.43 -3.48 22.05
C ILE A 58 -0.93 -3.58 23.49
N THR A 59 -1.13 -4.75 24.08
CA THR A 59 -0.52 -5.14 25.35
C THR A 59 0.56 -6.18 25.04
N PRO A 60 1.85 -5.86 25.27
CA PRO A 60 2.91 -6.83 25.03
C PRO A 60 2.73 -8.08 25.88
N GLY A 61 2.87 -9.23 25.24
CA GLY A 61 2.84 -10.53 25.89
C GLY A 61 4.17 -11.27 25.80
N PRO A 62 4.27 -12.45 26.44
CA PRO A 62 5.38 -13.36 26.22
C PRO A 62 5.55 -13.69 24.74
N SER A 63 6.78 -13.68 24.25
CA SER A 63 7.11 -14.01 22.87
C SER A 63 8.45 -14.75 22.82
N ASN A 64 8.52 -15.74 21.94
CA ASN A 64 9.72 -16.53 21.64
C ASN A 64 10.62 -15.86 20.60
N TRP A 65 10.32 -14.63 20.20
CA TRP A 65 11.13 -13.87 19.26
C TRP A 65 12.57 -13.69 19.78
N VAL A 66 13.52 -13.85 18.86
CA VAL A 66 14.95 -13.69 19.09
C VAL A 66 15.57 -12.81 18.00
N PRO A 67 16.56 -11.97 18.33
CA PRO A 67 17.18 -11.06 17.37
C PRO A 67 17.97 -11.81 16.30
N LYS A 68 17.97 -11.25 15.09
CA LYS A 68 18.76 -11.73 13.95
C LYS A 68 20.03 -10.91 13.81
N PHE A 69 21.11 -11.57 13.40
CA PHE A 69 22.41 -10.94 13.19
C PHE A 69 23.01 -11.37 11.85
N PRO A 70 22.37 -11.01 10.72
CA PRO A 70 22.98 -11.20 9.41
C PRO A 70 24.20 -10.29 9.27
N PHE A 71 25.14 -10.60 8.37
CA PHE A 71 26.25 -9.70 8.08
C PHE A 71 25.73 -8.30 7.67
N PRO A 72 26.26 -7.18 8.22
CA PRO A 72 27.40 -7.07 9.15
C PRO A 72 27.02 -7.01 10.65
N TYR A 73 25.76 -7.24 11.00
CA TYR A 73 25.26 -7.16 12.39
C TYR A 73 25.80 -8.28 13.29
N ASP A 74 26.36 -9.35 12.71
CA ASP A 74 27.13 -10.35 13.44
C ASP A 74 28.33 -9.74 14.19
N GLN A 75 28.94 -8.70 13.61
CA GLN A 75 30.09 -7.99 14.19
C GLN A 75 29.68 -7.04 15.32
N THR A 76 28.46 -6.52 15.28
CA THR A 76 27.94 -5.55 16.27
C THR A 76 27.14 -6.21 17.38
N ARG A 77 26.97 -7.53 17.34
CA ARG A 77 26.19 -8.32 18.33
C ARG A 77 26.59 -8.03 19.78
N GLY A 78 27.89 -7.85 20.04
CA GLY A 78 28.40 -7.57 21.40
C GLY A 78 27.98 -6.22 21.97
N SER A 79 27.45 -5.31 21.14
CA SER A 79 26.92 -4.00 21.56
C SER A 79 25.40 -3.99 21.74
N VAL A 80 24.71 -5.10 21.49
CA VAL A 80 23.26 -5.20 21.70
C VAL A 80 22.96 -5.52 23.16
N THR A 81 22.10 -4.73 23.76
CA THR A 81 21.66 -4.86 25.16
C THR A 81 20.37 -5.66 25.27
N GLU A 82 20.04 -6.10 26.49
CA GLU A 82 18.75 -6.74 26.77
C GLU A 82 17.57 -5.77 26.55
N ALA A 83 17.77 -4.48 26.80
CA ALA A 83 16.77 -3.45 26.54
C ALA A 83 16.44 -3.34 25.04
N ASP A 84 17.46 -3.42 24.17
CA ASP A 84 17.28 -3.42 22.71
C ASP A 84 16.43 -4.61 22.26
N ILE A 85 16.76 -5.80 22.77
CA ILE A 85 16.08 -7.05 22.46
C ILE A 85 14.62 -7.00 22.93
N ASN A 86 14.37 -6.52 24.15
CA ASN A 86 13.01 -6.38 24.67
C ASN A 86 12.20 -5.37 23.86
N ALA A 87 12.81 -4.23 23.52
CA ALA A 87 12.16 -3.20 22.71
C ALA A 87 11.78 -3.70 21.31
N GLU A 88 12.67 -4.39 20.61
CA GLU A 88 12.38 -4.89 19.26
C GLU A 88 11.36 -6.04 19.30
N ARG A 89 11.44 -6.92 20.31
CA ARG A 89 10.43 -7.97 20.54
C ARG A 89 9.02 -7.40 20.61
N GLU A 90 8.83 -6.37 21.42
CA GLU A 90 7.53 -5.75 21.61
C GLU A 90 7.10 -4.91 20.39
N ALA A 91 8.05 -4.23 19.73
CA ALA A 91 7.79 -3.52 18.48
C ALA A 91 7.32 -4.49 17.38
N CYS A 92 7.88 -5.70 17.32
CA CYS A 92 7.43 -6.76 16.42
C CYS A 92 6.02 -7.27 16.74
N GLN A 93 5.62 -7.32 18.01
CA GLN A 93 4.23 -7.65 18.37
C GLN A 93 3.24 -6.61 17.83
N TRP A 94 3.56 -5.32 17.96
CA TRP A 94 2.76 -4.25 17.34
C TRP A 94 2.78 -4.35 15.82
N PHE A 95 3.94 -4.57 15.20
CA PHE A 95 4.08 -4.63 13.75
C PHE A 95 3.20 -5.73 13.14
N ASN A 96 3.29 -6.93 13.70
CA ASN A 96 2.51 -8.07 13.22
C ASN A 96 0.99 -7.90 13.46
N ALA A 97 0.60 -7.15 14.49
CA ALA A 97 -0.81 -6.98 14.83
C ALA A 97 -1.49 -5.79 14.12
N GLN A 98 -0.77 -4.69 13.84
CA GLN A 98 -1.40 -3.41 13.48
C GLN A 98 -0.87 -2.76 12.21
N TYR A 99 0.38 -3.04 11.79
CA TYR A 99 1.04 -2.23 10.76
C TYR A 99 0.27 -2.21 9.43
N GLU A 100 -0.19 -3.38 8.97
CA GLU A 100 -0.90 -3.49 7.70
C GLU A 100 -2.24 -2.75 7.73
N GLU A 101 -3.05 -2.96 8.77
CA GLU A 101 -4.34 -2.30 8.90
C GLU A 101 -4.18 -0.78 9.08
N LEU A 102 -3.19 -0.35 9.87
CA LEU A 102 -2.89 1.08 10.04
C LEU A 102 -2.51 1.74 8.71
N THR A 103 -1.61 1.13 7.94
CA THR A 103 -1.16 1.71 6.66
C THR A 103 -2.27 1.71 5.62
N ARG A 104 -3.15 0.71 5.62
CA ARG A 104 -4.37 0.74 4.80
C ARG A 104 -5.27 1.92 5.18
N GLN A 105 -5.55 2.14 6.47
CA GLN A 105 -6.40 3.26 6.89
C GLN A 105 -5.78 4.61 6.55
N ILE A 106 -4.46 4.76 6.70
CA ILE A 106 -3.73 5.97 6.26
C ILE A 106 -3.93 6.19 4.77
N ASN A 107 -3.67 5.18 3.93
CA ASN A 107 -3.82 5.31 2.48
C ASN A 107 -5.27 5.57 2.04
N GLY A 108 -6.24 4.93 2.71
CA GLY A 108 -7.66 5.17 2.46
C GLY A 108 -8.05 6.62 2.75
N LEU A 109 -7.62 7.17 3.89
CA LEU A 109 -7.83 8.58 4.18
C LEU A 109 -7.18 9.49 3.12
N GLN A 110 -5.93 9.21 2.70
CA GLN A 110 -5.29 10.02 1.65
C GLN A 110 -6.07 9.98 0.33
N ALA A 111 -6.55 8.81 -0.07
CA ALA A 111 -7.39 8.66 -1.26
C ALA A 111 -8.70 9.46 -1.13
N HIS A 112 -9.44 9.31 -0.02
CA HIS A 112 -10.71 10.00 0.20
C HIS A 112 -10.56 11.53 0.23
N ARG A 113 -9.45 12.05 0.77
CA ARG A 113 -9.16 13.49 0.81
C ARG A 113 -8.86 14.08 -0.57
N ILE A 114 -8.24 13.32 -1.47
CA ILE A 114 -7.92 13.79 -2.84
C ILE A 114 -9.13 13.69 -3.77
N THR A 115 -10.05 12.74 -3.51
CA THR A 115 -11.26 12.54 -4.32
C THR A 115 -12.55 12.49 -3.50
N PRO A 116 -12.95 13.56 -2.79
CA PRO A 116 -14.11 13.53 -1.89
C PRO A 116 -15.45 13.22 -2.60
N ASN A 117 -15.52 13.46 -3.92
CA ASN A 117 -16.72 13.27 -4.74
C ASN A 117 -16.60 12.11 -5.75
N GLY A 118 -15.66 11.19 -5.50
CA GLY A 118 -15.42 10.01 -6.32
C GLY A 118 -14.30 10.17 -7.35
N PRO A 119 -13.92 9.08 -8.03
CA PRO A 119 -12.76 9.04 -8.92
C PRO A 119 -12.86 10.07 -10.06
N GLY A 120 -11.77 10.82 -10.27
CA GLY A 120 -11.68 11.84 -11.33
C GLY A 120 -12.35 13.18 -11.02
N VAL A 121 -12.99 13.32 -9.85
CA VAL A 121 -13.55 14.60 -9.37
C VAL A 121 -12.62 15.22 -8.34
N ILE A 122 -11.58 15.89 -8.83
CA ILE A 122 -10.70 16.72 -7.99
C ILE A 122 -11.27 18.13 -7.99
N THR A 123 -11.87 18.55 -6.89
CA THR A 123 -12.27 19.96 -6.69
C THR A 123 -11.04 20.77 -6.29
N GLY A 124 -10.24 21.15 -7.29
CA GLY A 124 -9.06 22.02 -7.17
C GLY A 124 -7.90 21.45 -6.33
N ALA A 125 -6.75 22.11 -6.37
CA ALA A 125 -5.56 21.80 -5.55
C ALA A 125 -5.73 22.18 -4.05
N GLY A 126 -6.97 22.25 -3.57
CA GLY A 126 -7.30 22.80 -2.25
C GLY A 126 -8.46 22.11 -1.55
N SER A 127 -8.71 20.83 -1.82
CA SER A 127 -9.73 20.05 -1.10
C SER A 127 -9.15 18.94 -0.20
N ASP A 128 -7.85 18.66 -0.29
CA ASP A 128 -7.21 17.64 0.55
C ASP A 128 -6.98 18.09 2.00
N TRP A 129 -7.04 19.39 2.28
CA TRP A 129 -6.95 19.96 3.63
C TRP A 129 -8.33 20.22 4.27
N ASP A 130 -9.40 20.28 3.48
CA ASP A 130 -10.74 20.57 3.96
C ASP A 130 -11.49 19.29 4.35
N TYR A 131 -11.58 19.04 5.66
CA TYR A 131 -12.26 17.86 6.20
C TYR A 131 -13.76 18.08 6.44
N SER A 132 -14.30 19.24 6.07
CA SER A 132 -15.75 19.52 6.20
C SER A 132 -16.61 18.75 5.19
N VAL A 133 -15.99 18.13 4.19
CA VAL A 133 -16.66 17.33 3.16
C VAL A 133 -16.93 15.92 3.66
N GLY A 134 -18.20 15.50 3.61
CA GLY A 134 -18.60 14.12 3.94
C GLY A 134 -18.24 13.73 5.37
N ASP A 135 -17.61 12.57 5.52
CA ASP A 135 -17.15 12.01 6.80
C ASP A 135 -15.62 12.14 7.00
N LEU A 136 -14.94 12.99 6.19
CA LEU A 136 -13.48 13.11 6.22
C LEU A 136 -12.93 13.46 7.60
N GLN A 137 -13.60 14.36 8.34
CA GLN A 137 -13.18 14.69 9.71
C GLN A 137 -13.21 13.46 10.63
N GLN A 138 -14.28 12.67 10.57
CA GLN A 138 -14.40 11.45 11.39
C GLN A 138 -13.31 10.44 11.03
N GLN A 139 -13.02 10.26 9.73
CA GLN A 139 -11.96 9.38 9.28
C GLN A 139 -10.58 9.89 9.76
N ALA A 140 -10.31 11.19 9.64
CA ALA A 140 -9.08 11.80 10.12
C ALA A 140 -8.90 11.62 11.64
N ASP A 141 -9.95 11.80 12.43
CA ASP A 141 -9.92 11.62 13.88
C ASP A 141 -9.59 10.16 14.27
N ILE A 142 -10.20 9.18 13.60
CA ILE A 142 -9.93 7.76 13.84
C ILE A 142 -8.49 7.42 13.45
N VAL A 143 -8.06 7.81 12.25
CA VAL A 143 -6.73 7.51 11.73
C VAL A 143 -5.65 8.14 12.60
N THR A 144 -5.80 9.41 12.97
CA THR A 144 -4.81 10.08 13.83
C THR A 144 -4.77 9.49 15.23
N THR A 145 -5.91 9.10 15.80
CA THR A 145 -5.95 8.36 17.08
C THR A 145 -5.18 7.04 16.99
N ASN A 146 -5.37 6.29 15.90
CA ASN A 146 -4.66 5.03 15.67
C ASN A 146 -3.15 5.21 15.47
N ILE A 147 -2.76 6.27 14.75
CA ILE A 147 -1.34 6.64 14.58
C ILE A 147 -0.74 7.03 15.94
N ASP A 148 -1.41 7.90 16.70
CA ASP A 148 -0.92 8.37 17.99
C ASP A 148 -0.75 7.23 18.98
N GLN A 149 -1.71 6.29 19.03
CA GLN A 149 -1.59 5.08 19.84
C GLN A 149 -0.37 4.26 19.44
N SER A 150 -0.12 4.11 18.13
CA SER A 150 1.04 3.40 17.61
C SER A 150 2.35 4.11 17.91
N VAL A 151 2.37 5.44 17.79
CA VAL A 151 3.52 6.30 18.11
C VAL A 151 3.84 6.24 19.60
N ALA A 152 2.82 6.30 20.47
CA ALA A 152 2.98 6.20 21.92
C ALA A 152 3.45 4.80 22.34
N PHE A 153 2.99 3.75 21.67
CA PHE A 153 3.51 2.40 21.87
C PHE A 153 4.97 2.30 21.42
N LEU A 154 5.31 2.76 20.22
CA LEU A 154 6.66 2.60 19.69
C LEU A 154 7.70 3.50 20.36
N ALA A 155 7.32 4.70 20.81
CA ALA A 155 8.24 5.70 21.37
C ALA A 155 9.21 5.17 22.43
N PRO A 156 8.76 4.58 23.56
CA PRO A 156 9.69 4.07 24.58
C PRO A 156 10.57 2.93 24.08
N ARG A 157 10.11 2.16 23.08
CA ARG A 157 10.82 1.01 22.52
C ARG A 157 11.92 1.48 21.56
N VAL A 158 11.59 2.38 20.63
CA VAL A 158 12.58 2.89 19.68
C VAL A 158 13.61 3.83 20.33
N GLN A 159 13.25 4.46 21.45
CA GLN A 159 14.17 5.27 22.25
C GLN A 159 15.08 4.42 23.14
N ALA A 160 14.69 3.18 23.47
CA ALA A 160 15.55 2.25 24.19
C ALA A 160 16.70 1.71 23.32
N PHE A 161 16.58 1.79 21.99
CA PHE A 161 17.60 1.29 21.09
C PHE A 161 18.95 2.00 21.25
N THR A 162 19.98 1.20 21.49
CA THR A 162 21.38 1.60 21.52
C THR A 162 21.75 2.27 20.20
N LYS A 163 22.27 3.49 20.30
CA LYS A 163 22.93 4.20 19.20
C LYS A 163 24.43 4.19 19.48
N SER A 164 25.19 3.71 18.52
CA SER A 164 26.66 3.67 18.57
C SER A 164 27.23 4.49 17.41
N SER A 165 28.52 4.78 17.42
CA SER A 165 29.20 5.43 16.31
C SER A 165 30.33 4.54 15.78
N ASP A 166 30.56 4.61 14.47
CA ASP A 166 31.67 3.89 13.84
C ASP A 166 32.99 4.66 13.96
N PHE A 167 34.05 4.17 13.31
CA PHE A 167 35.37 4.81 13.36
C PHE A 167 35.39 6.20 12.69
N ALA A 168 34.40 6.52 11.85
CA ALA A 168 34.21 7.81 11.20
C ALA A 168 33.21 8.72 11.95
N ASP A 169 32.77 8.29 13.14
CA ASP A 169 31.76 8.94 13.99
C ASP A 169 30.34 8.95 13.38
N ASP A 170 30.06 8.07 12.42
CA ASP A 170 28.73 7.90 11.85
C ASP A 170 27.84 7.08 12.81
N ALA A 171 26.68 7.64 13.18
CA ALA A 171 25.74 7.00 14.08
C ALA A 171 25.03 5.79 13.43
N TYR A 172 25.06 4.65 14.09
CA TYR A 172 24.39 3.42 13.69
C TYR A 172 23.66 2.73 14.85
N PHE A 173 22.78 1.80 14.50
CA PHE A 173 22.08 0.94 15.45
C PHE A 173 22.72 -0.46 15.40
N PRO A 174 23.25 -1.00 16.52
CA PRO A 174 23.88 -2.32 16.56
C PRO A 174 22.91 -3.49 16.37
N LEU A 175 21.61 -3.27 16.62
CA LEU A 175 20.56 -4.28 16.46
C LEU A 175 19.98 -4.19 15.05
N TYR A 176 19.86 -5.34 14.39
CA TYR A 176 19.31 -5.44 13.04
C TYR A 176 17.90 -4.85 12.99
N GLU A 177 17.60 -4.02 11.99
CA GLU A 177 16.28 -3.38 11.79
C GLU A 177 15.77 -2.41 12.88
N ALA A 178 16.49 -2.23 14.00
CA ALA A 178 16.18 -1.18 14.99
C ALA A 178 16.08 0.23 14.37
N LYS A 179 16.95 0.54 13.40
CA LYS A 179 16.88 1.80 12.61
C LYS A 179 15.56 1.94 11.85
N SER A 180 15.05 0.85 11.30
CA SER A 180 13.81 0.85 10.52
C SER A 180 12.61 1.13 11.42
N PHE A 181 12.56 0.52 12.61
CA PHE A 181 11.54 0.85 13.61
C PHE A 181 11.62 2.30 14.07
N TYR A 182 12.83 2.82 14.34
CA TYR A 182 13.02 4.23 14.72
C TYR A 182 12.48 5.19 13.65
N LEU A 183 12.81 4.95 12.37
CA LEU A 183 12.37 5.81 11.29
C LEU A 183 10.89 5.61 10.95
N LEU A 184 10.35 4.40 11.09
CA LEU A 184 8.92 4.14 10.98
C LEU A 184 8.15 4.98 12.01
N TRP A 185 8.55 4.92 13.29
CA TRP A 185 7.98 5.73 14.37
C TRP A 185 8.03 7.23 14.06
N GLN A 186 9.20 7.74 13.66
CA GLN A 186 9.38 9.16 13.34
C GLN A 186 8.44 9.61 12.21
N HIS A 187 8.31 8.81 11.15
CA HIS A 187 7.45 9.17 10.03
C HIS A 187 5.96 9.00 10.34
N LEU A 188 5.58 8.05 11.19
CA LEU A 188 4.20 7.96 11.71
C LEU A 188 3.84 9.24 12.49
N SER A 189 4.72 9.74 13.35
CA SER A 189 4.50 11.02 14.05
C SER A 189 4.27 12.17 13.08
N ASN A 190 5.13 12.31 12.07
CA ASN A 190 4.99 13.36 11.05
C ASN A 190 3.67 13.25 10.25
N VAL A 191 3.20 12.03 9.97
CA VAL A 191 1.90 11.82 9.31
C VAL A 191 0.77 12.29 10.21
N SER A 192 0.77 11.92 11.50
CA SER A 192 -0.26 12.38 12.46
C SER A 192 -0.29 13.91 12.54
N ASP A 193 0.86 14.54 12.73
CA ASP A 193 0.98 15.99 12.86
C ASP A 193 0.48 16.71 11.60
N GLY A 194 0.83 16.19 10.41
CA GLY A 194 0.37 16.76 9.14
C GLY A 194 -1.13 16.62 8.94
N ILE A 195 -1.74 15.46 9.24
CA ILE A 195 -3.19 15.27 9.14
C ILE A 195 -3.92 16.21 10.09
N LYS A 196 -3.50 16.29 11.36
CA LYS A 196 -4.10 17.17 12.37
C LYS A 196 -3.96 18.65 12.06
N SER A 197 -2.87 19.02 11.39
CA SER A 197 -2.62 20.39 10.95
C SER A 197 -3.31 20.72 9.62
N HIS A 198 -4.19 19.83 9.13
CA HIS A 198 -4.85 19.96 7.83
C HIS A 198 -3.85 20.26 6.70
N GLN A 199 -2.67 19.64 6.75
CA GLN A 199 -1.70 19.80 5.69
C GLN A 199 -2.16 19.00 4.47
N PRO A 200 -2.04 19.56 3.26
CA PRO A 200 -2.42 18.88 2.03
C PRO A 200 -1.61 17.58 1.84
N ASP A 201 -2.11 16.61 1.06
CA ASP A 201 -1.47 15.31 0.93
C ASP A 201 -0.08 15.41 0.31
N TRP A 202 0.19 16.38 -0.57
CA TRP A 202 1.55 16.56 -1.09
C TRP A 202 2.58 16.89 0.00
N PHE A 203 2.14 17.37 1.18
CA PHE A 203 2.98 17.59 2.36
C PHE A 203 3.11 16.32 3.22
N THR A 204 2.01 15.59 3.47
CA THR A 204 2.04 14.35 4.28
C THR A 204 2.56 13.13 3.51
N GLY A 205 2.35 13.10 2.21
CA GLY A 205 2.63 12.01 1.28
C GLY A 205 4.08 11.52 1.33
N PRO A 206 5.10 12.41 1.33
CA PRO A 206 6.49 11.99 1.54
C PRO A 206 6.69 11.20 2.85
N SER A 207 6.04 11.58 3.95
CA SER A 207 6.11 10.84 5.21
C SER A 207 5.36 9.51 5.13
N VAL A 208 4.18 9.46 4.49
CA VAL A 208 3.46 8.19 4.22
C VAL A 208 4.34 7.22 3.42
N GLN A 209 4.97 7.69 2.35
CA GLN A 209 5.89 6.85 1.56
C GLN A 209 7.09 6.35 2.37
N ARG A 210 7.56 7.13 3.35
CA ARG A 210 8.61 6.70 4.27
C ARG A 210 8.10 5.64 5.26
N VAL A 211 6.88 5.78 5.79
CA VAL A 211 6.21 4.73 6.60
C VAL A 211 6.18 3.41 5.82
N LEU A 212 5.68 3.45 4.58
CA LEU A 212 5.61 2.28 3.70
C LEU A 212 6.99 1.68 3.41
N ARG A 213 8.00 2.52 3.15
CA ARG A 213 9.37 2.06 2.90
C ARG A 213 9.96 1.32 4.10
N TRP A 214 9.85 1.89 5.30
CA TRP A 214 10.45 1.30 6.49
C TRP A 214 9.71 0.05 6.95
N GLY A 215 8.37 0.02 6.86
CA GLY A 215 7.64 -1.20 7.14
C GLY A 215 7.84 -2.28 6.08
N SER A 216 7.98 -1.94 4.79
CA SER A 216 8.38 -2.91 3.76
C SER A 216 9.75 -3.52 4.06
N ARG A 217 10.69 -2.72 4.58
CA ARG A 217 12.00 -3.20 5.00
C ARG A 217 11.91 -4.19 6.18
N ILE A 218 11.15 -3.84 7.22
CA ILE A 218 10.89 -4.72 8.37
C ILE A 218 10.25 -6.03 7.89
N HIS A 219 9.20 -5.95 7.07
CA HIS A 219 8.50 -7.13 6.55
C HIS A 219 9.43 -8.04 5.72
N ARG A 220 10.16 -7.49 4.75
CA ARG A 220 11.07 -8.25 3.86
C ARG A 220 12.30 -8.80 4.57
N SER A 221 12.72 -8.18 5.67
CA SER A 221 13.82 -8.68 6.50
C SER A 221 13.44 -9.94 7.30
N HIS A 222 12.13 -10.22 7.40
CA HIS A 222 11.57 -11.25 8.26
C HIS A 222 11.97 -11.08 9.73
N VAL A 223 12.38 -9.90 10.19
CA VAL A 223 12.88 -9.71 11.57
C VAL A 223 11.83 -10.10 12.61
N CYS A 224 10.54 -9.87 12.35
CA CYS A 224 9.44 -10.16 13.28
C CYS A 224 8.82 -11.57 13.19
N GLN A 225 9.52 -12.53 12.57
CA GLN A 225 9.09 -13.93 12.47
C GLN A 225 9.75 -14.81 13.53
#